data_AF-A0A9R1FX12-F1
#
_entry.id   AF-A0A9R1FX12-F1
#
_cell.length_a   1.000
_cell.length_b   1.000
_cell.length_c   1.000
_cell.angle_alpha   90.00
_cell.angle_beta   90.00
_cell.angle_gamma   90.00
#
_symmetry.space_group_name_H-M   'P 1'
#
loop_
_entity.id
_entity.type
_entity.pdbx_description
1 polymer ?
#
loop_
_entity_poly.entity_id
_entity_poly.type
_entity_poly.pdbx_seq_one_letter_code
_entity_poly.pdbx_strand_id
1 'polypeptide(L)'
;MLYDAAELEESHKHPFAVYREACAIYHLVYEHAARCRRVERCGLSWRVAGRALCEFYVIKRRGDRVVADMQVLRDAFRKDRGA
;
A
#
# COMPACT_ATOMS: atom_id res chain seq x y z
N MET A 1 1.27 13.05 -8.25
CA MET A 1 1.32 11.73 -7.56
C MET A 1 1.38 11.97 -6.07
N LEU A 2 1.02 11.02 -5.20
CA LEU A 2 1.07 11.23 -3.74
C LEU A 2 2.44 11.78 -3.26
N TYR A 3 3.50 11.33 -3.91
CA TYR A 3 4.89 11.65 -3.57
C TYR A 3 5.43 12.91 -4.25
N ASP A 4 4.68 13.51 -5.19
CA ASP A 4 5.17 14.55 -6.13
C ASP A 4 6.50 14.18 -6.83
N ALA A 5 6.75 12.87 -6.91
CA ALA A 5 7.89 12.22 -7.53
C ALA A 5 7.42 10.88 -8.13
N ALA A 6 8.29 10.20 -8.90
CA ALA A 6 7.97 8.90 -9.47
C ALA A 6 7.94 7.83 -8.39
N GLU A 7 8.93 7.86 -7.49
CA GLU A 7 9.05 6.95 -6.36
C GLU A 7 8.91 7.67 -5.01
N LEU A 8 8.65 6.90 -3.95
CA LEU A 8 8.52 7.44 -2.59
C LEU A 8 9.84 8.04 -2.09
N GLU A 9 10.95 7.39 -2.41
CA GLU A 9 12.30 7.75 -2.01
C GLU A 9 12.81 9.03 -2.67
N GLU A 10 12.27 9.37 -3.83
CA GLU A 10 12.56 10.59 -4.58
C GLU A 10 11.73 11.79 -4.10
N SER A 11 10.79 11.56 -3.17
CA SER A 11 9.94 12.62 -2.64
C SER A 11 10.72 13.57 -1.76
N HIS A 12 10.57 14.87 -2.03
CA HIS A 12 11.01 15.93 -1.12
C HIS A 12 10.05 16.13 0.07
N LYS A 13 8.91 15.43 0.11
CA LYS A 13 7.97 15.51 1.22
C LYS A 13 8.55 14.81 2.44
N HIS A 14 8.23 15.34 3.61
CA HIS A 14 8.55 14.67 4.87
C HIS A 14 7.86 13.30 4.93
N PRO A 15 8.57 12.18 5.19
CA PRO A 15 8.01 10.83 5.10
C PRO A 15 6.74 10.62 5.93
N PHE A 16 6.69 11.19 7.13
CA PHE A 16 5.49 11.10 7.98
C PHE A 16 4.27 11.84 7.41
N ALA A 17 4.46 12.92 6.65
CA ALA A 17 3.37 13.61 5.98
C ALA A 17 2.79 12.71 4.87
N VAL A 18 3.66 12.08 4.09
CA VAL A 18 3.29 11.11 3.06
C VAL A 18 2.55 9.91 3.67
N TYR A 19 3.02 9.35 4.79
CA TYR A 19 2.33 8.26 5.47
C TYR A 19 0.95 8.66 5.98
N ARG A 20 0.81 9.90 6.49
CA ARG A 20 -0.48 10.41 6.95
C ARG A 20 -1.46 10.57 5.80
N GLU A 21 -1.02 11.14 4.68
CA GLU A 21 -1.81 11.30 3.45
C GLU A 21 -2.19 9.93 2.87
N ALA A 22 -1.25 8.98 2.83
CA ALA A 22 -1.49 7.60 2.41
C ALA A 22 -2.59 6.93 3.25
N CYS A 23 -2.50 7.03 4.58
CA CYS A 23 -3.51 6.52 5.49
C CYS A 23 -4.89 7.17 5.26
N ALA A 24 -4.92 8.49 5.02
CA ALA A 24 -6.17 9.21 4.76
C ALA A 24 -6.84 8.73 3.46
N ILE A 25 -6.07 8.57 2.39
CA ILE A 25 -6.56 8.03 1.11
C ILE A 25 -7.09 6.61 1.30
N TYR A 26 -6.34 5.75 1.98
CA TYR A 26 -6.76 4.37 2.24
C TYR A 26 -8.09 4.32 2.98
N HIS A 27 -8.22 5.03 4.11
CA HIS A 27 -9.45 5.03 4.90
C HIS A 27 -10.63 5.58 4.11
N LEU A 28 -10.47 6.70 3.41
CA LEU A 28 -11.54 7.29 2.60
C LEU A 28 -12.05 6.32 1.52
N VAL A 29 -11.12 5.70 0.79
CA VAL A 29 -11.47 4.74 -0.27
C VAL A 29 -12.10 3.49 0.33
N TYR A 30 -11.55 2.98 1.44
CA TYR A 30 -12.03 1.79 2.11
C TYR A 30 -13.45 1.99 2.66
N GLU A 31 -13.71 3.09 3.36
CA GLU A 31 -15.05 3.41 3.88
C GLU A 31 -16.06 3.57 2.75
N HIS A 32 -15.68 4.25 1.66
CA HIS A 32 -16.52 4.36 0.48
C HIS A 32 -16.81 2.99 -0.16
N ALA A 33 -15.79 2.17 -0.34
CA ALA A 33 -15.89 0.82 -0.89
C ALA A 33 -16.77 -0.08 -0.02
N ALA A 34 -16.60 -0.02 1.30
CA ALA A 34 -17.40 -0.77 2.28
C ALA A 34 -18.87 -0.35 2.22
N ARG A 35 -19.16 0.96 2.19
CA ARG A 35 -20.53 1.49 2.06
C ARG A 35 -21.19 1.06 0.75
N CYS A 36 -20.42 1.01 -0.33
CA CYS A 36 -20.93 0.57 -1.64
C CYS A 36 -20.89 -0.95 -1.86
N ARG A 37 -20.40 -1.74 -0.89
CA ARG A 37 -20.12 -3.18 -1.03
C ARG A 37 -19.27 -3.53 -2.25
N ARG A 38 -18.28 -2.68 -2.56
CA ARG A 38 -17.42 -2.78 -3.74
C ARG A 38 -15.94 -2.70 -3.35
N VAL A 39 -15.44 -3.78 -2.74
CA VAL A 39 -14.06 -3.89 -2.23
C VAL A 39 -13.03 -3.73 -3.35
N GLU A 40 -13.37 -4.04 -4.60
CA GLU A 40 -12.52 -3.84 -5.77
C GLU A 40 -12.08 -2.38 -5.95
N ARG A 41 -12.83 -1.41 -5.42
CA ARG A 41 -12.48 0.02 -5.46
C ARG A 41 -11.27 0.36 -4.59
N CYS A 42 -10.94 -0.47 -3.61
CA CYS A 42 -9.71 -0.32 -2.80
C CYS A 42 -8.44 -0.49 -3.64
N GLY A 43 -8.50 -1.10 -4.83
CA GLY A 43 -7.34 -1.20 -5.71
C GLY A 43 -6.78 0.16 -6.16
N LEU A 44 -7.58 1.24 -6.08
CA LEU A 44 -7.09 2.59 -6.37
C LEU A 44 -6.16 3.11 -5.27
N SER A 45 -6.49 2.89 -4.00
CA SER A 45 -5.65 3.36 -2.89
C SER A 45 -4.31 2.63 -2.87
N TRP A 46 -4.29 1.34 -3.21
CA TRP A 46 -3.03 0.59 -3.37
C TRP A 46 -2.18 1.07 -4.54
N ARG A 47 -2.78 1.54 -5.64
CA ARG A 47 -2.02 2.13 -6.76
C ARG A 47 -1.42 3.49 -6.45
N VAL A 48 -2.12 4.33 -5.70
CA VAL A 48 -1.69 5.70 -5.40
C VAL A 48 -0.78 5.77 -4.17
N ALA A 49 -1.05 4.94 -3.16
CA ALA A 49 -0.45 5.04 -1.84
C ALA A 49 0.21 3.74 -1.35
N GLY A 50 0.16 2.66 -2.14
CA GLY A 50 0.55 1.33 -1.68
C GLY A 50 1.97 1.26 -1.13
N ARG A 51 2.94 1.87 -1.81
CA ARG A 51 4.34 1.88 -1.37
C ARG A 51 4.50 2.51 0.01
N ALA A 52 3.93 3.70 0.20
CA ALA A 52 3.94 4.40 1.48
C ALA A 52 3.18 3.66 2.59
N LEU A 53 2.06 3.00 2.27
CA LEU A 53 1.33 2.17 3.23
C LEU A 53 2.15 0.96 3.69
N CYS A 54 2.85 0.29 2.76
CA CYS A 54 3.72 -0.83 3.07
C CYS A 54 4.89 -0.41 3.96
N GLU A 55 5.58 0.69 3.63
CA GLU A 55 6.69 1.20 4.45
C GLU A 55 6.21 1.64 5.84
N PHE A 56 5.08 2.35 5.91
CA PHE A 56 4.47 2.72 7.17
C PHE A 56 4.14 1.49 8.04
N TYR A 57 3.60 0.42 7.44
CA TYR A 57 3.30 -0.83 8.13
C TYR A 57 4.56 -1.48 8.72
N VAL A 58 5.65 -1.54 7.95
CA VAL A 58 6.95 -2.08 8.40
C VAL A 58 7.52 -1.26 9.57
N ILE A 59 7.48 0.07 9.46
CA ILE A 59 7.93 0.98 10.54
C ILE A 59 7.08 0.76 11.79
N LYS A 60 5.75 0.71 11.65
CA LYS A 60 4.82 0.51 12.77
C LYS A 60 5.02 -0.84 13.47
N ARG A 61 5.40 -1.87 12.71
CA ARG A 61 5.70 -3.22 13.24
C ARG A 61 7.14 -3.40 13.74
N ARG A 62 7.94 -2.33 13.85
CA ARG A 62 9.33 -2.38 14.35
C ARG A 62 10.18 -3.50 13.72
N GLY A 63 10.09 -3.69 12.40
CA GLY A 63 11.10 -4.46 11.68
C GLY A 63 10.91 -5.98 11.61
N ASP A 64 9.68 -6.51 11.67
CA ASP A 64 9.36 -7.83 11.09
C ASP A 64 9.48 -7.75 9.55
N ARG A 65 10.71 -7.58 9.08
CA ARG A 65 11.07 -7.67 7.67
C ARG A 65 11.31 -9.13 7.37
N VAL A 66 10.32 -9.79 6.77
CA VAL A 66 10.58 -11.05 6.08
C VAL A 66 11.19 -10.70 4.73
N VAL A 67 12.50 -10.89 4.59
CA VAL A 67 13.14 -10.90 3.27
C VAL A 67 12.70 -12.18 2.59
N ALA A 68 11.80 -12.05 1.63
CA ALA A 68 11.34 -13.17 0.82
C ALA A 68 11.80 -12.97 -0.63
N ASP A 69 12.24 -14.05 -1.24
CA ASP A 69 12.60 -14.05 -2.64
C ASP A 69 11.37 -13.72 -3.52
N MET A 70 11.58 -12.89 -4.54
CA MET A 70 10.49 -12.39 -5.39
C MET A 70 9.83 -13.51 -6.22
N GLN A 71 10.56 -14.58 -6.55
CA GLN A 71 9.98 -15.77 -7.20
C GLN A 71 9.10 -16.54 -6.21
N VAL A 72 9.58 -16.74 -4.99
CA VAL A 72 8.81 -17.39 -3.91
C VAL A 72 7.50 -16.66 -3.64
N LEU A 73 7.53 -15.33 -3.56
CA LEU A 73 6.31 -14.53 -3.39
C LEU A 73 5.37 -14.68 -4.60
N ARG A 74 5.90 -14.59 -5.82
CA ARG A 74 5.11 -14.71 -7.05
C ARG A 74 4.42 -16.05 -7.18
N ASP A 75 5.10 -17.13 -6.80
CA ASP A 75 4.53 -18.48 -6.82
C ASP A 75 3.47 -18.67 -5.73
N ALA A 76 3.69 -18.11 -4.54
CA ALA A 76 2.69 -18.10 -3.47
C ALA A 76 1.39 -17.40 -3.90
N PHE A 77 1.48 -16.22 -4.52
CA PHE A 77 0.31 -15.47 -4.99
C PHE A 77 -0.30 -16.01 -6.30
N ARG A 78 0.45 -16.78 -7.10
CA ARG A 78 -0.10 -17.46 -8.28
C ARG A 78 -1.05 -18.58 -7.90
N LYS A 79 -0.81 -19.25 -6.78
CA LYS A 79 -1.60 -20.40 -6.31
C LYS A 79 -3.04 -20.02 -5.89
N ASP A 80 -3.31 -18.74 -5.67
CA ASP A 80 -4.62 -18.24 -5.20
C ASP A 80 -5.61 -17.88 -6.34
N ARG A 81 -5.20 -17.97 -7.62
CA ARG A 81 -6.06 -17.70 -8.78
C ARG A 81 -6.70 -18.95 -9.40
N GLY A 82 -6.81 -20.02 -8.62
CA GLY A 82 -7.27 -21.35 -9.08
C GLY A 82 -8.30 -22.02 -8.17
N ALA A 83 -9.18 -21.26 -7.51
CA ALA A 83 -10.35 -21.77 -6.78
C ALA A 83 -11.60 -20.98 -7.16
#